data_AF-A0AAV0XMM0-F1
#
_entry.id   AF-A0AAV0XMM0-F1
#
_cell.length_a   1.000
_cell.length_b   1.000
_cell.length_c   1.000
_cell.angle_alpha   90.00
_cell.angle_beta   90.00
_cell.angle_gamma   90.00
#
_symmetry.space_group_name_H-M   'P 1'
#
loop_
_entity.id
_entity.type
_entity.pdbx_description
1 polymer ?
#
loop_
_entity_poly.entity_id
_entity_poly.type
_entity_poly.pdbx_seq_one_letter_code
_entity_poly.pdbx_strand_id
1 'polypeptide(L)'
;MATSKSKYSLNEENVLKLITLYRHHEVLWNVKLSQYKNKDARNQAYKTISEEMNEPNFGPSDVPIKIKNLRTGYHQEKRKVEDSKKSASGANDVYKPKVFWFEALDIFLHPVVESRKTHSNLVIF
;
A
#
# COMPACT_ATOMS: atom_id res chain seq x y z
N MET A 1 -13.30 12.83 -20.81
CA MET A 1 -12.36 11.91 -20.11
C MET A 1 -13.11 11.29 -18.95
N ALA A 2 -13.41 9.99 -19.01
CA ALA A 2 -14.19 9.32 -17.98
C ALA A 2 -13.38 9.23 -16.69
N THR A 3 -13.73 10.06 -15.70
CA THR A 3 -13.31 9.83 -14.32
C THR A 3 -14.05 8.58 -13.84
N SER A 4 -13.39 7.43 -13.94
CA SER A 4 -13.87 6.18 -13.36
C SER A 4 -14.11 6.39 -11.86
N LYS A 5 -15.36 6.64 -11.47
CA LYS A 5 -15.79 6.61 -10.07
C LYS A 5 -15.40 5.24 -9.52
N SER A 6 -14.53 5.23 -8.51
CA SER A 6 -14.24 4.03 -7.73
C SER A 6 -15.56 3.42 -7.29
N LYS A 7 -15.84 2.18 -7.71
CA LYS A 7 -17.08 1.43 -7.45
C LYS A 7 -17.38 1.25 -5.95
N TYR A 8 -16.43 1.63 -5.08
CA TYR A 8 -16.51 1.52 -3.63
C TYR A 8 -15.92 2.77 -2.97
N SER A 9 -16.77 3.57 -2.33
CA SER A 9 -16.35 4.64 -1.40
C SER A 9 -16.31 4.05 0.00
N LEU A 10 -15.17 3.46 0.38
CA LEU A 10 -14.93 3.08 1.77
C LEU A 10 -14.67 4.35 2.57
N ASN A 11 -15.36 4.51 3.69
CA ASN A 11 -15.15 5.61 4.63
C ASN A 11 -13.72 5.55 5.23
N GLU A 12 -13.27 6.66 5.82
CA GLU A 12 -11.91 6.74 6.39
C GLU A 12 -11.67 5.67 7.46
N GLU A 13 -12.66 5.41 8.32
CA GLU A 13 -12.64 4.35 9.33
C GLU A 13 -12.45 2.96 8.71
N ASN A 14 -13.19 2.68 7.63
CA ASN A 14 -13.09 1.41 6.91
C ASN A 14 -11.75 1.27 6.18
N VAL A 15 -11.17 2.37 5.69
CA VAL A 15 -9.82 2.37 5.13
C VAL A 15 -8.79 2.06 6.21
N LEU A 16 -8.90 2.68 7.39
CA LEU A 16 -8.01 2.41 8.52
C LEU A 16 -8.17 0.95 9.01
N LYS A 17 -9.39 0.45 9.13
CA LYS A 17 -9.67 -0.95 9.47
C LYS A 17 -9.03 -1.90 8.45
N LEU A 18 -9.17 -1.63 7.16
CA LEU A 18 -8.54 -2.40 6.10
C LEU A 18 -7.01 -2.40 6.21
N ILE A 19 -6.40 -1.25 6.52
CA ILE A 19 -4.95 -1.13 6.69
C ILE A 19 -4.49 -1.93 7.92
N THR A 20 -5.23 -1.86 9.02
CA THR A 20 -4.95 -2.64 10.22
C THR A 20 -5.00 -4.13 9.94
N LEU A 21 -6.05 -4.61 9.28
CA LEU A 21 -6.16 -6.02 8.88
C LEU A 21 -5.04 -6.42 7.92
N TYR A 22 -4.77 -5.59 6.91
CA TYR A 22 -3.67 -5.81 5.96
C TYR A 22 -2.30 -5.90 6.67
N ARG A 23 -2.05 -5.08 7.69
CA ARG A 23 -0.84 -5.15 8.52
C ARG A 23 -0.73 -6.49 9.25
N HIS A 24 -1.82 -7.00 9.82
CA HIS A 24 -1.83 -8.29 10.53
C HIS A 24 -1.57 -9.48 9.59
N HIS A 25 -2.01 -9.41 8.34
CA HIS A 25 -1.77 -10.46 7.35
C HIS A 25 -0.43 -10.28 6.62
N GLU A 26 0.67 -10.61 7.32
CA GLU A 26 2.03 -10.51 6.80
C GLU A 26 2.24 -11.22 5.45
N VAL A 27 1.52 -12.31 5.19
CA VAL A 27 1.56 -13.05 3.90
C VAL A 27 1.28 -12.15 2.68
N LEU A 28 0.63 -11.00 2.88
CA LEU A 28 0.29 -10.08 1.81
C LEU A 28 1.39 -9.04 1.50
N TRP A 29 2.28 -8.75 2.45
CA TRP A 29 3.28 -7.68 2.32
C TRP A 29 4.71 -8.10 2.66
N ASN A 30 4.90 -9.05 3.56
CA ASN A 30 6.20 -9.50 4.03
C ASN A 30 6.82 -10.49 3.02
N VAL A 31 7.74 -9.99 2.20
CA VAL A 31 8.47 -10.77 1.18
C VAL A 31 9.38 -11.85 1.76
N LYS A 32 9.72 -11.77 3.06
CA LYS A 32 10.59 -12.74 3.73
C LYS A 32 9.85 -14.03 4.09
N LEU A 33 8.52 -14.00 4.13
CA LEU A 33 7.72 -15.19 4.37
C LEU A 33 7.73 -16.10 3.14
N SER A 34 7.97 -17.39 3.34
CA SER A 34 7.83 -18.42 2.29
C SER A 34 6.42 -18.42 1.69
N GLN A 35 5.41 -18.17 2.54
CA GLN A 35 4.01 -18.08 2.16
C GLN A 35 3.67 -16.86 1.29
N TYR A 36 4.54 -15.84 1.21
CA TYR A 36 4.31 -14.67 0.35
C TYR A 36 4.12 -15.03 -1.13
N LYS A 37 4.82 -16.08 -1.58
CA LYS A 37 4.70 -16.60 -2.95
C LYS A 37 3.55 -17.60 -3.12
N ASN A 38 2.95 -18.05 -2.01
CA ASN A 38 1.85 -18.99 -2.02
C ASN A 38 0.54 -18.26 -2.36
N LYS A 39 -0.05 -18.62 -3.50
CA LYS A 39 -1.29 -18.01 -4.01
C LYS A 39 -2.49 -18.31 -3.09
N ASP A 40 -2.59 -19.54 -2.58
CA ASP A 40 -3.69 -19.97 -1.73
C ASP A 40 -3.66 -19.27 -0.38
N ALA A 41 -2.48 -19.15 0.23
CA ALA A 41 -2.32 -18.42 1.48
C ALA A 41 -2.70 -16.93 1.35
N ARG A 42 -2.37 -16.30 0.22
CA ARG A 42 -2.78 -14.92 -0.08
C ARG A 42 -4.28 -14.79 -0.31
N ASN A 43 -4.88 -15.72 -1.06
CA ASN A 43 -6.31 -15.73 -1.30
C ASN A 43 -7.10 -15.92 -0.01
N GLN A 44 -6.62 -16.80 0.88
CA GLN A 44 -7.21 -17.00 2.20
C GLN A 44 -7.15 -15.71 3.03
N ALA A 45 -6.00 -15.02 3.04
CA ALA A 45 -5.89 -13.73 3.72
C ALA A 45 -6.85 -12.68 3.15
N TYR A 46 -7.02 -12.59 1.83
CA TYR A 46 -8.00 -11.67 1.23
C TYR A 46 -9.44 -12.01 1.64
N LYS A 47 -9.78 -13.31 1.68
CA LYS A 47 -11.09 -13.77 2.14
C LYS A 47 -11.35 -13.38 3.59
N THR A 48 -10.41 -13.67 4.50
CA THR A 48 -10.50 -13.29 5.91
C THR A 48 -10.67 -11.78 6.07
N ILE A 49 -9.88 -10.96 5.34
CA ILE A 49 -10.02 -9.51 5.39
C ILE A 49 -11.42 -9.05 4.94
N SER A 50 -11.97 -9.62 3.87
CA SER A 50 -13.32 -9.24 3.43
C SER A 50 -14.40 -9.61 4.43
N GLU A 51 -14.27 -10.77 5.08
CA GLU A 51 -15.20 -11.23 6.13
C GLU A 51 -15.14 -10.32 7.36
N GLU A 52 -13.93 -9.97 7.81
CA GLU A 52 -13.69 -9.07 8.95
C GLU A 52 -14.15 -7.63 8.68
N MET A 53 -14.07 -7.18 7.43
CA MET A 53 -14.60 -5.88 7.02
C MET A 53 -16.13 -5.85 7.17
N ASN A 54 -16.81 -6.98 6.96
CA ASN A 54 -18.27 -7.14 7.05
C ASN A 54 -19.05 -6.06 6.26
N GLU A 55 -18.52 -5.67 5.10
CA GLU A 55 -19.04 -4.60 4.27
C GLU A 55 -19.85 -5.21 3.10
N PRO A 56 -21.14 -4.84 2.92
CA PRO A 56 -22.06 -5.52 2.00
C PRO A 56 -21.65 -5.43 0.52
N ASN A 57 -20.80 -4.48 0.17
CA ASN A 57 -20.28 -4.29 -1.19
C ASN A 57 -18.77 -4.54 -1.30
N PHE A 58 -18.13 -5.18 -0.32
CA PHE A 58 -16.69 -5.37 -0.32
C PHE A 58 -16.33 -6.85 -0.16
N GLY A 59 -16.15 -7.53 -1.29
CA GLY A 59 -15.85 -8.95 -1.31
C GLY A 59 -14.35 -9.27 -1.34
N PRO A 60 -14.00 -10.58 -1.28
CA PRO A 60 -12.61 -11.05 -1.34
C PRO A 60 -11.83 -10.57 -2.57
N SER A 61 -12.53 -10.36 -3.69
CA SER A 61 -11.97 -9.83 -4.95
C SER A 61 -11.66 -8.34 -4.90
N ASP A 62 -12.34 -7.58 -4.04
CA ASP A 62 -12.18 -6.12 -3.91
C ASP A 62 -11.01 -5.77 -2.99
N VAL A 63 -10.74 -6.60 -1.99
CA VAL A 63 -9.59 -6.48 -1.09
C VAL A 63 -8.26 -6.27 -1.83
N PRO A 64 -7.82 -7.16 -2.75
CA PRO A 64 -6.56 -6.99 -3.45
C PRO A 64 -6.54 -5.73 -4.32
N ILE A 65 -7.68 -5.33 -4.90
CA ILE A 65 -7.79 -4.11 -5.71
C ILE A 65 -7.57 -2.88 -4.83
N LYS A 66 -8.23 -2.82 -3.67
CA LYS A 66 -8.10 -1.70 -2.74
C LYS A 66 -6.70 -1.61 -2.14
N ILE A 67 -6.12 -2.75 -1.74
CA ILE A 67 -4.71 -2.81 -1.29
C ILE A 67 -3.76 -2.33 -2.39
N LYS A 68 -3.97 -2.75 -3.65
CA LYS A 68 -3.15 -2.29 -4.78
C LYS A 68 -3.23 -0.77 -4.96
N ASN A 69 -4.44 -0.20 -4.86
CA ASN A 69 -4.64 1.25 -4.97
C ASN A 69 -3.94 1.99 -3.83
N LEU A 70 -4.08 1.52 -2.59
CA LEU A 70 -3.39 2.07 -1.42
C LEU A 70 -1.86 2.02 -1.56
N ARG A 71 -1.30 0.88 -2.01
CA ARG A 71 0.14 0.75 -2.26
C ARG A 71 0.63 1.68 -3.37
N THR A 72 -0.16 1.82 -4.43
CA THR A 72 0.18 2.73 -5.54
C THR A 72 0.23 4.17 -5.05
N GLY A 73 -0.80 4.60 -4.30
CA GLY A 73 -0.83 5.92 -3.66
C GLY A 73 0.35 6.11 -2.70
N TYR A 74 0.63 5.13 -1.84
CA TYR A 74 1.77 5.17 -0.92
C TYR A 74 3.10 5.37 -1.65
N HIS A 75 3.36 4.64 -2.74
CA HIS A 75 4.59 4.83 -3.52
C HIS A 75 4.66 6.21 -4.19
N GLN A 76 3.55 6.74 -4.67
CA GLN A 76 3.49 8.09 -5.24
C GLN A 76 3.80 9.15 -4.18
N GLU A 77 3.16 9.06 -3.02
CA GLU A 77 3.42 9.95 -1.89
C GLU A 77 4.87 9.84 -1.41
N LYS A 78 5.39 8.62 -1.24
CA LYS A 78 6.79 8.38 -0.86
C LYS A 78 7.75 8.95 -1.90
N ARG A 79 7.45 8.82 -3.20
CA ARG A 79 8.25 9.43 -4.27
C ARG A 79 8.27 10.95 -4.17
N LYS A 80 7.13 11.60 -3.90
CA LYS A 80 7.09 13.07 -3.70
C LYS A 80 7.97 13.49 -2.52
N VAL A 81 7.93 12.75 -1.41
CA VAL A 81 8.80 12.98 -0.24
C VAL A 81 10.28 12.86 -0.63
N GLU A 82 10.66 11.80 -1.34
CA GLU A 82 12.04 11.55 -1.75
C GLU A 82 12.54 12.56 -2.80
N ASP A 83 11.70 12.92 -3.77
CA ASP A 83 12.04 13.89 -4.82
C ASP A 83 12.20 15.29 -4.19
N SER A 84 11.34 15.67 -3.24
CA SER A 84 11.47 16.89 -2.46
C SER A 84 12.76 16.93 -1.62
N LYS A 85 13.20 15.82 -1.03
CA LYS A 85 14.50 15.73 -0.35
C LYS A 85 15.68 15.92 -1.29
N LYS A 86 15.60 15.41 -2.54
CA LYS A 86 16.69 15.48 -3.53
C LYS A 86 16.83 16.85 -4.18
N SER A 87 15.72 17.56 -4.40
CA SER A 87 15.70 18.88 -5.01
C SER A 87 15.90 20.02 -4.01
N ALA A 88 15.82 19.74 -2.71
CA ALA A 88 16.05 20.72 -1.66
C ALA A 88 17.52 21.18 -1.63
N SER A 89 17.79 22.32 -2.27
CA SER A 89 19.02 23.11 -2.06
C SER A 89 18.97 23.93 -0.75
N GLY A 90 17.89 23.82 0.03
CA GLY A 90 17.72 24.47 1.34
C GLY A 90 16.79 23.63 2.22
N ALA A 91 17.19 23.43 3.48
CA ALA A 91 16.67 22.43 4.42
C ALA A 91 15.20 22.58 4.89
N ASN A 92 14.38 23.43 4.27
CA ASN A 92 13.11 23.87 4.87
C ASN A 92 11.81 23.43 4.16
N ASP A 93 11.87 22.73 3.02
CA ASP A 93 10.65 22.35 2.27
C ASP A 93 10.62 20.86 1.91
N VAL A 94 10.71 19.99 2.92
CA VAL A 94 10.45 18.55 2.72
C VAL A 94 8.94 18.33 2.69
N TYR A 95 8.43 17.87 1.55
CA TYR A 95 7.03 17.53 1.38
C TYR A 95 6.58 16.51 2.44
N LYS A 96 5.49 16.82 3.14
CA LYS A 96 4.84 15.90 4.09
C LYS A 96 3.52 15.42 3.48
N PRO A 97 3.32 14.10 3.33
CA PRO A 97 2.05 13.54 2.86
C PRO A 97 0.92 13.99 3.79
N LYS A 98 -0.15 14.55 3.21
CA LYS A 98 -1.34 15.03 3.95
C LYS A 98 -2.44 13.98 4.09
N VAL A 99 -2.21 12.78 3.55
CA VAL A 99 -3.18 11.69 3.52
C VAL A 99 -3.15 10.91 4.84
N PHE A 100 -4.32 10.80 5.50
CA PHE A 100 -4.45 10.18 6.83
C PHE A 100 -3.98 8.73 6.89
N TRP A 101 -4.07 7.98 5.78
CA TRP A 101 -3.68 6.57 5.70
C TRP A 101 -2.18 6.36 5.46
N PHE A 102 -1.42 7.40 5.11
CA PHE A 102 -0.01 7.24 4.75
C PHE A 102 0.84 6.77 5.93
N GLU A 103 0.70 7.40 7.09
CA GLU A 103 1.44 7.04 8.29
C GLU A 103 1.14 5.59 8.72
N ALA A 104 -0.13 5.19 8.67
CA ALA A 104 -0.57 3.83 8.97
C ALA A 104 0.08 2.78 8.04
N LEU A 105 0.24 3.10 6.75
CA LEU A 105 0.94 2.24 5.80
C LEU A 105 2.46 2.26 5.98
N ASP A 106 3.05 3.42 6.27
CA ASP A 106 4.49 3.58 6.39
C ASP A 106 5.06 2.72 7.53
N ILE A 107 4.34 2.60 8.65
CA ILE A 107 4.76 1.82 9.84
C ILE A 107 5.25 0.39 9.50
N PHE A 108 4.65 -0.28 8.51
CA PHE A 108 5.02 -1.66 8.16
C PHE A 108 5.51 -1.81 6.70
N LEU A 109 5.11 -0.93 5.78
CA LEU A 109 5.59 -0.99 4.41
C LEU A 109 6.96 -0.35 4.22
N HIS A 110 7.33 0.62 5.05
CA HIS A 110 8.62 1.31 4.94
C HIS A 110 9.81 0.34 4.84
N PRO A 111 10.02 -0.61 5.78
CA PRO A 111 11.16 -1.51 5.73
C PRO A 111 11.14 -2.45 4.52
N VAL A 112 9.95 -2.82 4.04
CA VAL A 112 9.80 -3.71 2.87
C VAL A 112 10.07 -2.96 1.58
N VAL A 113 9.64 -1.70 1.47
CA VAL A 113 9.83 -0.88 0.27
C VAL A 113 11.28 -0.43 0.15
N GLU A 114 11.95 -0.11 1.26
CA GLU A 114 13.39 0.20 1.23
C GLU A 114 14.24 -1.00 0.82
N SER A 115 13.90 -2.20 1.30
CA SER A 115 14.58 -3.44 0.89
C SER A 115 14.36 -3.77 -0.60
N ARG A 116 13.34 -3.21 -1.24
CA ARG A 116 13.04 -3.39 -2.67
C ARG A 116 13.68 -2.32 -3.56
N LYS A 117 14.66 -1.53 -3.09
CA LYS A 117 15.49 -0.73 -4.01
C LYS A 117 16.17 -1.70 -4.99
N THR A 118 15.52 -1.91 -6.13
CA THR A 118 16.08 -2.64 -7.25
C THR A 118 17.35 -1.86 -7.61
N HIS A 119 18.51 -2.50 -7.50
CA HIS A 119 19.67 -2.03 -8.25
C HIS A 119 19.20 -1.97 -9.70
N SER A 120 18.96 -0.77 -10.21
CA SER A 120 18.75 -0.57 -11.63
C SER A 120 19.98 -1.16 -12.32
N ASN A 121 19.78 -2.22 -13.13
CA ASN A 121 20.76 -2.59 -14.13
C ASN A 121 20.84 -1.41 -15.10
N LEU A 122 21.71 -0.45 -14.81
CA LEU A 122 22.25 0.46 -15.81
C LEU A 122 23.06 -0.43 -16.76
N VAL A 123 22.41 -0.90 -17.82
CA VAL A 123 23.12 -1.47 -18.96
C VAL A 123 23.82 -0.29 -19.61
N ILE A 124 25.09 -0.13 -19.27
CA ILE A 124 26.01 0.77 -19.95
C ILE A 124 26.27 0.12 -21.31
N PHE A 125 25.83 0.78 -22.39
CA PHE A 125 26.31 0.54 -23.75
C PHE A 125 27.26 1.67 -24.13
#